data_AF-A0A7V8N226-F1
#
_entry.id   AF-A0A7V8N226-F1
#
_cell.length_a   1.000
_cell.length_b   1.000
_cell.length_c   1.000
_cell.angle_alpha   90.00
_cell.angle_beta   90.00
_cell.angle_gamma   90.00
#
_symmetry.space_group_name_H-M   'P 1'
#
loop_
_entity.id
_entity.type
_entity.pdbx_description
1 polymer ?
#
loop_
_entity_poly.entity_id
_entity_poly.type
_entity_poly.pdbx_seq_one_letter_code
_entity_poly.pdbx_strand_id
1 'polypeptide(L)' 'MIDVLIATHGAQEGAQAQFNHSTHKWTVWTKQGLERTYSDIVRYARYMTRGY' A
#
# COMPACT_ATOMS: atom_id res chain seq x y z
N MET A 1 10.95 8.13 -9.58
CA MET A 1 10.20 7.29 -10.54
C MET A 1 9.26 6.42 -9.72
N ILE A 2 7.95 6.53 -9.99
CA ILE A 2 6.88 5.76 -9.33
C ILE A 2 6.42 4.75 -10.37
N ASP A 3 6.47 3.47 -10.06
CA ASP A 3 6.34 2.43 -11.10
C ASP A 3 5.02 1.65 -11.06
N VAL A 4 4.33 1.57 -9.91
CA VAL A 4 3.11 0.75 -9.83
C VAL A 4 2.09 1.35 -8.86
N LEU A 5 0.89 1.66 -9.37
CA LEU A 5 -0.34 1.81 -8.58
C LEU A 5 -1.10 0.49 -8.61
N ILE A 6 -1.23 -0.15 -7.46
CA ILE A 6 -2.02 -1.38 -7.33
C ILE A 6 -3.34 -1.02 -6.67
N ALA A 7 -4.45 -1.21 -7.39
CA ALA A 7 -5.79 -1.12 -6.82
C ALA A 7 -6.01 -2.30 -5.88
N THR A 8 -6.48 -2.03 -4.68
CA THR A 8 -6.57 -3.02 -3.61
C THR A 8 -8.00 -3.52 -3.51
N HIS A 9 -8.16 -4.85 -3.43
CA HIS A 9 -9.44 -5.53 -3.38
C HIS A 9 -9.62 -6.20 -2.01
N GLY A 10 -10.87 -6.40 -1.57
CA GLY A 10 -11.22 -7.00 -0.29
C GLY A 10 -11.16 -6.04 0.91
N ALA A 11 -10.54 -6.48 2.00
CA ALA A 11 -10.26 -5.78 3.26
C ALA A 11 -10.00 -4.26 3.20
N GLN A 12 -9.32 -3.80 2.16
CA GLN A 12 -8.87 -2.42 1.98
C GLN A 12 -9.41 -1.87 0.66
N GLU A 13 -10.67 -2.19 0.35
CA GLU A 13 -11.34 -1.75 -0.88
C GLU A 13 -11.30 -0.24 -1.05
N GLY A 14 -10.79 0.19 -2.21
CA GLY A 14 -10.65 1.61 -2.53
C GLY A 14 -9.35 2.25 -2.03
N ALA A 15 -8.44 1.49 -1.43
CA ALA A 15 -7.06 1.91 -1.23
C ALA A 15 -6.23 1.74 -2.53
N GLN A 16 -5.11 2.46 -2.58
CA GLN A 16 -4.11 2.37 -3.63
C GLN A 16 -2.76 2.17 -2.98
N ALA A 17 -2.01 1.18 -3.45
CA ALA A 17 -0.64 0.99 -3.02
C ALA A 17 0.34 1.51 -4.07
N GLN A 18 1.37 2.20 -3.61
CA GLN A 18 2.46 2.72 -4.40
C GLN A 18 3.78 2.11 -3.91
N PHE A 19 4.54 1.52 -4.83
CA PHE A 19 5.90 1.07 -4.53
C PHE A 19 6.95 2.06 -5.05
N ASN A 20 7.83 2.50 -4.14
CA ASN A 20 8.99 3.31 -4.47
C ASN A 20 10.23 2.42 -4.56
N HIS A 21 10.71 2.20 -5.78
CA HIS A 21 11.89 1.38 -6.06
C HIS A 21 13.19 1.97 -5.50
N SER A 22 13.33 3.30 -5.42
CA SER A 22 14.55 3.92 -4.92
C SER A 22 14.73 3.71 -3.41
N THR A 23 13.63 3.63 -2.65
CA THR A 23 13.67 3.45 -1.20
C THR A 23 13.20 2.08 -0.73
N HIS A 24 12.76 1.21 -1.65
CA HIS A 24 12.12 -0.07 -1.35
C HIS A 24 10.96 0.06 -0.34
N LYS A 25 10.12 1.09 -0.52
CA LYS A 25 8.99 1.37 0.39
C LYS A 25 7.66 1.23 -0.32
N TRP A 26 6.69 0.65 0.40
CA TRP A 26 5.29 0.57 0.03
C TRP A 26 4.51 1.65 0.75
N THR A 27 3.73 2.43 0.01
CA THR A 27 2.90 3.49 0.54
C THR A 27 1.46 3.18 0.21
N VAL A 28 0.58 3.21 1.21
CA VAL A 28 -0.85 2.98 1.00
C VAL A 28 -1.59 4.31 1.14
N TRP A 29 -2.45 4.56 0.15
CA TRP A 29 -3.30 5.73 0.02
C TRP A 29 -4.75 5.29 0.10
N THR A 30 -5.56 5.92 0.94
CA THR A 30 -7.00 5.72 0.96
C THR A 30 -7.71 6.98 0.47
N LYS A 31 -9.03 6.93 0.35
CA LYS A 31 -9.84 8.09 -0.05
C LYS A 31 -9.66 9.31 0.87
N GLN A 32 -9.12 9.10 2.07
CA GLN A 32 -8.84 10.15 3.06
C GLN A 32 -7.41 10.72 2.94
N GLY A 33 -6.55 10.14 2.10
CA GLY A 33 -5.17 10.58 1.88
C GLY A 33 -4.13 9.50 2.15
N LEU A 34 -2.93 9.92 2.57
CA LEU A 34 -1.83 9.02 2.92
C LEU A 34 -2.19 8.27 4.21
N GLU A 35 -2.32 6.94 4.12
CA GLU A 35 -2.63 6.13 5.30
C GLU A 35 -1.37 5.67 6.01
N ARG A 36 -0.45 5.02 5.29
CA ARG A 36 0.77 4.43 5.88
C ARG A 36 1.89 4.20 4.88
N THR A 37 3.10 4.07 5.42
CA THR A 37 4.30 3.66 4.68
C THR A 37 4.96 2.48 5.37
N TYR A 38 5.38 1.50 4.58
CA TYR A 38 6.02 0.26 4.99
C TYR A 38 7.36 0.11 4.26
N SER A 39 8.42 -0.17 4.99
CA SER A 39 9.72 -0.56 4.44
C SER A 39 9.88 -2.08 4.26
N ASP A 40 8.86 -2.84 4.65
CA ASP A 40 8.87 -4.31 4.66
C ASP A 40 7.62 -4.83 3.92
N ILE A 41 7.87 -5.69 2.92
CA ILE A 41 6.81 -6.23 2.06
C ILE A 41 5.87 -7.16 2.81
N VAL A 42 6.33 -7.87 3.84
CA VAL A 42 5.52 -8.77 4.65
C VAL A 42 4.55 -7.97 5.52
N ARG A 43 5.01 -6.85 6.11
CA ARG A 43 4.14 -5.93 6.87
C ARG A 43 3.11 -5.26 5.98
N TYR A 44 3.51 -4.82 4.79
CA TYR A 44 2.58 -4.31 3.78
C TYR A 44 1.54 -5.37 3.41
N ALA A 45 1.96 -6.58 3.00
CA ALA A 45 1.07 -7.66 2.59
C ALA A 45 0.11 -8.08 3.70
N ARG A 46 0.58 -8.15 4.97
CA ARG A 46 -0.29 -8.40 6.12
C ARG A 46 -1.34 -7.32 6.28
N TYR A 47 -0.96 -6.06 6.21
CA TYR A 47 -1.93 -4.97 6.31
C TYR A 47 -2.98 -5.03 5.18
N MET A 48 -2.54 -5.31 3.96
CA MET A 48 -3.43 -5.44 2.80
C MET A 48 -4.40 -6.62 2.88
N THR A 49 -4.01 -7.71 3.56
CA THR A 49 -4.84 -8.91 3.68
C THR A 49 -5.73 -8.92 4.91
N ARG A 50 -5.43 -8.14 5.96
CA ARG A 50 -6.05 -8.35 7.27
C ARG A 50 -7.40 -7.67 7.52
N GLY A 51 -7.89 -6.76 6.68
CA GLY A 51 -9.28 -6.28 6.72
C GLY A 51 -9.85 -5.95 8.10
N TYR A 52 -9.03 -5.33 8.95
CA TYR A 52 -9.49 -4.81 10.23
C TYR A 52 -10.07 -3.42 10.03
#